data_AF-A0A662TPS4-F1
#
_entry.id   AF-A0A662TPS4-F1
#
_cell.length_a   1.000
_cell.length_b   1.000
_cell.length_c   1.000
_cell.angle_alpha   90.00
_cell.angle_beta   90.00
_cell.angle_gamma   90.00
#
_symmetry.space_group_name_H-M   'P 1'
#
loop_
_entity.id
_entity.type
_entity.pdbx_description
1 polymer ?
#
loop_
_entity_poly.entity_id
_entity_poly.type
_entity_poly.pdbx_seq_one_letter_code
_entity_poly.pdbx_strand_id
1 'polypeptide(L)'
;MWEAILEKFRDKPGQMKVATFLLRYGFSVDRNGTIRCVNVEIPHSKVSKALEVDRRVVVETAKTISSDPELLKVYSKIEPAGMSLRNIAKEMGMGLIIITADPTQVGIVAGATSIISKLGISI
;
A
#
# COMPACT_ATOMS: atom_id res chain seq x y z
N MET A 1 6.73 9.98 -9.96
CA MET A 1 7.30 8.71 -9.46
C MET A 1 6.30 7.55 -9.51
N TRP A 2 5.04 7.74 -9.07
CA TRP A 2 4.01 6.70 -9.22
C TRP A 2 3.79 6.26 -10.68
N GLU A 3 3.65 7.20 -11.62
CA GLU A 3 3.55 6.87 -13.04
C GLU A 3 4.76 6.10 -13.58
N ALA A 4 5.97 6.42 -13.11
CA ALA A 4 7.17 5.70 -13.51
C ALA A 4 7.16 4.24 -13.03
N ILE A 5 6.65 3.97 -11.82
CA ILE A 5 6.45 2.60 -11.33
C ILE A 5 5.40 1.89 -12.19
N LEU A 6 4.29 2.56 -12.50
CA LEU A 6 3.24 1.97 -13.34
C LEU A 6 3.78 1.61 -14.73
N GLU A 7 4.62 2.46 -15.32
CA GLU A 7 5.19 2.22 -16.64
C GLU A 7 6.02 0.93 -16.69
N LYS A 8 6.78 0.62 -15.62
CA LYS A 8 7.61 -0.59 -15.52
C LYS A 8 6.80 -1.89 -15.52
N PHE A 9 5.49 -1.81 -15.23
CA PHE A 9 4.58 -2.95 -15.19
C PHE A 9 3.45 -2.87 -16.22
N ARG A 10 3.47 -1.89 -17.14
CA ARG A 10 2.38 -1.62 -18.09
C ARG A 10 1.95 -2.86 -18.87
N ASP A 11 2.90 -3.63 -19.38
CA ASP A 11 2.62 -4.82 -20.20
C ASP A 11 2.48 -6.12 -19.38
N LYS A 12 2.47 -6.02 -18.05
CA LYS A 12 2.50 -7.16 -17.12
C LYS A 12 1.40 -7.03 -16.06
N PRO A 13 0.11 -7.22 -16.42
CA PRO A 13 -1.02 -6.94 -15.53
C PRO A 13 -0.97 -7.77 -14.22
N GLY A 14 -0.50 -9.02 -14.28
CA GLY A 14 -0.28 -9.84 -13.09
C GLY A 14 0.77 -9.24 -12.15
N GLN A 15 1.89 -8.77 -12.70
CA GLN A 15 2.94 -8.15 -11.90
C GLN A 15 2.49 -6.79 -11.34
N MET A 16 1.75 -6.00 -12.13
CA MET A 16 1.13 -4.75 -11.69
C MET A 16 0.23 -4.96 -10.47
N LYS A 17 -0.62 -6.00 -10.49
CA LYS A 17 -1.51 -6.36 -9.38
C LYS A 17 -0.72 -6.64 -8.10
N VAL A 18 0.38 -7.40 -8.21
CA VAL A 18 1.27 -7.70 -7.08
C VAL A 18 1.97 -6.44 -6.58
N ALA A 19 2.63 -5.69 -7.47
CA ALA A 19 3.33 -4.44 -7.17
C ALA A 19 2.43 -3.44 -6.41
N THR A 20 1.22 -3.22 -6.92
CA THR A 20 0.22 -2.35 -6.30
C THR A 20 -0.22 -2.85 -4.92
N PHE A 21 -0.39 -4.17 -4.76
CA PHE A 21 -0.74 -4.78 -3.48
C PHE A 21 0.35 -4.55 -2.44
N LEU A 22 1.62 -4.77 -2.80
CA LEU A 22 2.75 -4.55 -1.89
C LEU A 22 2.81 -3.07 -1.44
N LEU A 23 2.65 -2.13 -2.37
CA LEU A 23 2.61 -0.69 -2.04
C LEU A 23 1.41 -0.33 -1.15
N ARG A 24 0.22 -0.86 -1.43
CA ARG A 24 -1.00 -0.56 -0.68
C ARG A 24 -0.92 -1.03 0.78
N TYR A 25 -0.35 -2.21 1.02
CA TYR A 25 -0.33 -2.82 2.35
C TYR A 25 0.99 -2.65 3.10
N GLY A 26 1.96 -1.97 2.49
CA GLY A 26 3.21 -1.68 3.15
C GLY A 26 4.18 -2.86 3.19
N PHE A 27 4.14 -3.74 2.18
CA PHE A 27 5.10 -4.84 2.07
C PHE A 27 6.34 -4.41 1.30
N SER A 28 7.50 -4.51 1.94
CA SER A 28 8.78 -4.21 1.32
C SER A 28 9.34 -5.40 0.54
N VAL A 29 10.25 -5.11 -0.38
CA VAL A 29 11.02 -6.12 -1.12
C VAL A 29 12.50 -5.80 -0.94
N ASP A 30 13.26 -6.77 -0.44
CA ASP A 30 14.71 -6.62 -0.29
C ASP A 30 15.48 -6.98 -1.57
N ARG A 31 16.81 -6.83 -1.53
CA ARG A 31 17.69 -7.09 -2.68
C ARG A 31 17.67 -8.54 -3.16
N ASN A 32 17.23 -9.47 -2.32
CA ASN A 32 17.13 -10.89 -2.68
C ASN A 32 15.75 -11.23 -3.27
N GLY A 33 14.84 -10.26 -3.38
CA GLY A 33 13.46 -10.49 -3.79
C GLY A 33 12.59 -11.09 -2.68
N THR A 34 13.04 -11.04 -1.43
CA THR A 34 12.22 -11.47 -0.30
C THR A 34 11.21 -10.38 0.04
N ILE A 35 9.94 -10.78 0.16
CA ILE A 35 8.84 -9.88 0.54
C ILE A 35 8.75 -9.85 2.07
N ARG A 36 8.67 -8.66 2.66
CA ARG A 36 8.62 -8.48 4.11
C ARG A 36 7.49 -7.55 4.55
N CYS A 37 6.98 -7.82 5.73
CA CYS A 37 6.19 -6.88 6.52
C CYS A 37 7.05 -6.51 7.74
N VAL A 38 7.69 -5.34 7.71
CA VAL A 38 8.73 -4.98 8.69
C VAL A 38 9.81 -6.07 8.72
N ASN A 39 9.96 -6.80 9.81
CA ASN A 39 10.96 -7.87 9.98
C ASN A 39 10.40 -9.27 9.71
N VAL A 40 9.12 -9.38 9.35
CA VAL A 40 8.46 -10.66 9.09
C VAL A 40 8.55 -10.98 7.61
N GLU A 41 9.15 -12.12 7.27
CA GLU A 41 9.17 -12.63 5.91
C GLU A 41 7.78 -13.15 5.50
N ILE A 42 7.32 -12.74 4.32
CA ILE A 42 6.04 -13.13 3.76
C ILE A 42 6.29 -14.10 2.59
N PRO A 43 5.89 -15.38 2.71
CA PRO A 43 6.10 -16.35 1.63
C PRO A 43 5.35 -15.92 0.36
N HIS A 44 6.03 -16.00 -0.79
CA HIS A 44 5.42 -15.67 -2.09
C HIS A 44 4.14 -16.46 -2.37
N SER A 45 4.03 -17.69 -1.86
CA SER A 45 2.82 -18.52 -1.97
C SER A 45 1.61 -17.96 -1.21
N LYS A 46 1.84 -17.25 -0.10
CA LYS A 46 0.76 -16.59 0.66
C LYS A 46 0.28 -15.34 -0.07
N VAL A 47 1.21 -14.57 -0.65
CA VAL A 47 0.87 -13.42 -1.51
C VAL A 47 0.11 -13.86 -2.76
N SER A 48 0.57 -14.93 -3.42
CA SER A 48 -0.06 -15.43 -4.64
C SER A 48 -1.48 -15.93 -4.38
N LYS A 49 -1.68 -16.64 -3.25
CA LYS A 49 -3.01 -17.09 -2.82
C LYS A 49 -3.93 -15.92 -2.49
N ALA A 50 -3.43 -14.89 -1.78
CA ALA A 50 -4.21 -13.71 -1.43
C ALA A 50 -4.65 -12.89 -2.65
N LEU A 51 -3.86 -12.92 -3.72
CA LEU A 51 -4.15 -12.18 -4.96
C LEU A 51 -4.78 -13.04 -6.06
N GLU A 52 -4.96 -14.34 -5.82
CA GLU A 52 -5.44 -15.30 -6.83
C GLU A 52 -4.64 -15.23 -8.14
N VAL A 53 -3.31 -15.18 -8.02
CA VAL A 53 -2.37 -15.18 -9.16
C VAL A 53 -1.44 -16.39 -9.07
N ASP A 54 -0.85 -16.77 -10.19
CA ASP A 54 0.19 -17.80 -10.20
C ASP A 54 1.39 -17.36 -9.33
N ARG A 55 1.94 -18.29 -8.54
CA ARG A 55 3.08 -18.02 -7.65
C ARG A 55 4.29 -17.44 -8.41
N ARG A 56 4.52 -17.88 -9.66
CA ARG A 56 5.60 -17.39 -10.52
C ARG A 56 5.48 -15.90 -10.78
N VAL A 57 4.26 -15.38 -10.93
CA VAL A 57 4.03 -13.93 -11.09
C VAL A 57 4.56 -13.17 -9.89
N VAL A 58 4.32 -13.64 -8.66
CA VAL A 58 4.84 -13.00 -7.44
C VAL A 58 6.37 -13.03 -7.40
N VAL A 59 6.96 -14.20 -7.70
CA VAL A 59 8.43 -14.37 -7.74
C VAL A 59 9.05 -13.43 -8.78
N GLU A 60 8.48 -13.37 -9.98
CA GLU A 60 8.94 -12.50 -11.05
C GLU A 60 8.77 -11.02 -10.69
N THR A 61 7.66 -10.63 -10.06
CA THR A 61 7.49 -9.25 -9.58
C THR A 61 8.58 -8.88 -8.58
N ALA A 62 8.83 -9.73 -7.59
CA ALA A 62 9.87 -9.47 -6.59
C ALA A 62 11.27 -9.41 -7.23
N LYS A 63 11.53 -10.24 -8.24
CA LYS A 63 12.76 -10.18 -9.04
C LYS A 63 12.87 -8.89 -9.85
N THR A 64 11.80 -8.46 -10.52
CA THR A 64 11.73 -7.20 -11.26
C THR A 64 12.03 -6.02 -10.32
N ILE A 65 11.42 -6.00 -9.14
CA ILE A 65 11.62 -4.95 -8.13
C ILE A 65 13.05 -4.95 -7.61
N SER A 66 13.59 -6.11 -7.24
CA SER A 66 14.95 -6.21 -6.67
C SER A 66 16.07 -5.92 -7.67
N SER A 67 15.82 -6.15 -8.97
CA SER A 67 16.80 -5.92 -10.04
C SER A 67 16.78 -4.50 -10.60
N ASP A 68 15.68 -3.75 -10.44
CA ASP A 68 15.55 -2.37 -10.91
C ASP A 68 15.89 -1.38 -9.77
N PRO A 69 16.95 -0.57 -9.89
CA PRO A 69 17.37 0.35 -8.84
C PRO A 69 16.32 1.40 -8.45
N GLU A 70 15.48 1.84 -9.39
CA GLU A 70 14.43 2.84 -9.11
C GLU A 70 13.28 2.21 -8.32
N LEU A 71 12.86 1.00 -8.71
CA LEU A 71 11.86 0.24 -7.96
C LEU A 71 12.40 -0.09 -6.56
N LEU A 72 13.60 -0.66 -6.48
CA LEU A 72 14.20 -1.04 -5.21
C LEU A 72 14.34 0.15 -4.25
N LYS A 73 14.67 1.35 -4.73
CA LYS A 73 14.76 2.57 -3.91
C LYS A 73 13.46 2.88 -3.15
N VAL A 74 12.32 2.55 -3.75
CA VAL A 74 10.99 2.71 -3.14
C VAL A 74 10.63 1.46 -2.33
N TYR A 75 10.62 0.30 -2.97
CA TYR A 75 10.10 -0.94 -2.38
C TYR A 75 10.91 -1.46 -1.19
N SER A 76 12.20 -1.14 -1.09
CA SER A 76 13.02 -1.51 0.08
C SER A 76 12.68 -0.72 1.34
N LYS A 77 11.98 0.41 1.22
CA LYS A 77 11.68 1.34 2.32
C LYS A 77 10.20 1.45 2.64
N ILE A 78 9.38 0.64 1.98
CA ILE A 78 7.95 0.59 2.26
C ILE A 78 7.75 0.08 3.70
N GLU A 79 6.90 0.78 4.43
CA GLU A 79 6.45 0.37 5.76
C GLU A 79 4.91 0.28 5.79
N PRO A 80 4.33 -0.61 6.60
CA PRO A 80 2.88 -0.65 6.83
C PRO A 80 2.35 0.68 7.32
N ALA A 81 1.36 1.25 6.64
CA ALA A 81 0.71 2.51 7.00
C ALA A 81 -0.17 2.44 8.28
N GLY A 82 -0.06 1.36 9.06
CA GLY A 82 -0.86 1.11 10.26
C GLY A 82 -2.14 0.31 9.98
N MET A 83 -2.91 0.07 11.06
CA MET A 83 -4.14 -0.71 11.00
C MET A 83 -5.32 0.16 10.53
N SER A 84 -6.22 -0.42 9.73
CA SER A 84 -7.52 0.20 9.49
C SER A 84 -8.34 0.17 10.78
N LEU A 85 -8.67 1.34 11.32
CA LEU A 85 -9.50 1.47 12.52
C LEU A 85 -10.98 1.25 12.24
N ARG A 86 -11.40 1.09 10.97
CA ARG A 86 -12.82 1.07 10.56
C ARG A 86 -13.70 0.15 11.40
N ASN A 87 -13.21 -1.06 11.65
CA ASN A 87 -14.00 -2.12 12.27
C ASN A 87 -13.74 -2.29 13.77
N ILE A 88 -12.84 -1.49 14.33
CA ILE A 88 -12.43 -1.59 15.75
C ILE A 88 -12.55 -0.26 16.49
N ALA A 89 -12.85 0.84 15.79
CA ALA A 89 -12.93 2.17 16.39
C ALA A 89 -13.91 2.20 17.57
N LYS A 90 -15.08 1.58 17.42
CA LYS A 90 -16.12 1.54 18.47
C LYS A 90 -15.64 0.79 19.70
N GLU A 91 -15.05 -0.39 19.50
CA GLU A 91 -14.52 -1.26 20.55
C GLU A 91 -13.34 -0.58 21.28
N MET A 92 -12.59 0.26 20.58
CA MET A 92 -11.50 1.06 21.14
C MET A 92 -11.97 2.38 21.77
N GLY A 93 -13.27 2.65 21.81
CA GLY A 93 -13.82 3.91 22.34
C GLY A 93 -13.45 5.14 21.51
N MET A 94 -13.09 4.95 20.24
CA MET A 94 -12.68 5.99 19.31
C MET A 94 -13.85 6.46 18.44
N GLY A 95 -13.92 7.76 18.18
CA GLY A 95 -14.72 8.31 17.09
C GLY A 95 -14.01 8.07 15.75
N LEU A 96 -14.77 7.71 14.72
CA LEU A 96 -14.25 7.52 13.36
C LEU A 96 -15.04 8.37 12.37
N ILE A 97 -14.34 9.18 11.58
CA ILE A 97 -14.91 9.93 10.47
C ILE A 97 -14.26 9.40 9.19
N ILE A 98 -15.07 8.88 8.27
CA ILE A 98 -14.62 8.43 6.95
C ILE A 98 -15.11 9.44 5.92
N ILE A 99 -14.18 10.08 5.24
CA ILE A 99 -14.48 11.06 4.19
C ILE A 99 -14.25 10.38 2.84
N THR A 100 -15.31 10.23 2.07
CA THR A 100 -15.25 9.76 0.68
C THR A 100 -15.54 10.94 -0.22
N ALA A 101 -14.67 11.21 -1.17
CA ALA A 101 -14.81 12.35 -2.05
C ALA A 101 -14.11 12.11 -3.39
N ASP A 102 -14.41 12.97 -4.37
CA ASP A 102 -13.72 12.99 -5.65
C ASP A 102 -12.26 13.43 -5.46
N PRO A 103 -11.27 12.63 -5.90
CA PRO A 103 -9.86 12.97 -5.74
C PRO A 103 -9.43 14.22 -6.51
N THR A 104 -10.20 14.68 -7.49
CA THR A 104 -9.93 15.89 -8.27
C THR A 104 -10.41 17.18 -7.59
N GLN A 105 -11.28 17.06 -6.59
CA GLN A 105 -11.86 18.21 -5.93
C GLN A 105 -10.91 18.78 -4.86
N VAL A 106 -10.56 20.06 -4.97
CA VAL A 106 -9.64 20.73 -4.04
C VAL A 106 -10.38 21.11 -2.74
N GLY A 107 -9.70 20.99 -1.61
CA GLY A 107 -10.15 21.55 -0.33
C GLY A 107 -10.95 20.62 0.57
N ILE A 108 -11.17 19.35 0.20
CA ILE A 108 -11.93 18.38 1.03
C ILE A 108 -11.29 18.21 2.42
N VAL A 109 -9.97 17.99 2.48
CA VAL A 109 -9.24 17.81 3.75
C VAL A 109 -9.31 19.09 4.59
N ALA A 110 -9.11 20.26 3.96
CA ALA A 110 -9.18 21.55 4.64
C ALA A 110 -10.59 21.85 5.19
N GLY A 111 -11.64 21.54 4.42
CA GLY A 111 -13.02 21.71 4.84
C GLY A 111 -13.38 20.80 6.01
N ALA A 112 -13.01 19.53 5.94
CA ALA A 112 -13.27 18.57 7.00
C ALA A 112 -12.57 18.96 8.31
N THR A 113 -11.26 19.23 8.25
CA THR A 113 -10.48 19.65 9.43
C THR A 113 -10.99 20.97 10.02
N SER A 114 -11.43 21.91 9.18
CA SER A 114 -12.06 23.17 9.63
C SER A 114 -13.36 22.93 10.41
N ILE A 115 -14.22 22.02 9.95
CA ILE A 115 -15.48 21.69 10.66
C ILE A 115 -15.15 21.04 12.01
N ILE A 116 -14.25 20.07 12.01
CA ILE A 116 -13.84 19.33 13.22
C ILE A 116 -13.26 20.30 14.26
N SER A 117 -12.36 21.19 13.84
CA SER A 117 -11.76 22.21 14.71
C SER A 117 -12.79 23.20 15.26
N LYS A 118 -13.75 23.66 14.44
CA LYS A 118 -14.84 24.55 14.89
C LYS A 118 -15.74 23.91 15.96
N LEU A 119 -15.87 22.59 15.96
CA LEU A 119 -16.61 21.85 16.98
C LEU A 119 -15.79 21.58 18.24
N GLY A 120 -14.53 22.05 18.31
CA GLY A 120 -13.64 21.85 19.45
C GLY A 120 -13.12 20.41 19.58
N ILE A 121 -13.20 19.61 18.51
CA ILE A 121 -12.69 18.24 18.49
C ILE A 121 -11.21 18.28 18.12
N SER A 122 -10.37 17.66 18.95
CA SER A 122 -8.92 17.53 18.68
C SER A 122 -8.66 16.57 17.52
N ILE A 123 -7.82 16.98 16.57
CA ILE A 123 -7.32 16.19 15.43
C ILE A 123 -5.85 16.46 15.16
#